data_AF-A0A9N9N210-F1
#
_entry.id   AF-A0A9N9N210-F1
#
_cell.length_a   1.000
_cell.length_b   1.000
_cell.length_c   1.000
_cell.angle_alpha   90.00
_cell.angle_beta   90.00
_cell.angle_gamma   90.00
#
_symmetry.space_group_name_H-M   'P 1'
#
loop_
_entity.id
_entity.type
_entity.pdbx_description
1 polymer ?
#
loop_
_entity_poly.entity_id
_entity_poly.type
_entity_poly.pdbx_seq_one_letter_code
_entity_poly.pdbx_strand_id
1 'polypeptide(L)'
;MRFFVVLAFGKWTKFRFRRKRIGLHAVNLSVVIIRVTIEVWGLMRRVSCLRAEALRLCSALQEASCVGAEPAWAELLAAAADRHDLDTLLRLHHNALDRHSIHAMIHHTTQELQSYLGNVLNETLALRSFESTLHNGINVELERRERIEQMKAERVARGEYAFTAADEAQDKEKRKIFHQFLASRKADLNVWARTYRGHVTTLILKLALHTEVSLQTLAFRLDYSDFYKRGDAKLHEPLTYQHKRLSEIGLNLAKVRL
;
A
#
# COMPACT_ATOMS: atom_id res chain seq x y z
N MET A 1 -1.02 11.69 -14.14
CA MET A 1 -1.39 10.63 -13.15
C MET A 1 -1.62 9.23 -13.76
N ARG A 2 -2.22 9.10 -14.96
CA ARG A 2 -2.31 7.82 -15.72
C ARG A 2 -0.96 7.09 -15.87
N PHE A 3 0.13 7.81 -16.09
CA PHE A 3 1.49 7.23 -16.15
C PHE A 3 2.03 6.78 -14.79
N PHE A 4 1.66 7.43 -13.67
CA PHE A 4 2.22 7.14 -12.35
C PHE A 4 1.59 5.88 -11.72
N VAL A 5 0.28 5.70 -11.90
CA VAL A 5 -0.43 4.52 -11.37
C VAL A 5 -0.08 3.26 -12.18
N VAL A 6 -0.01 3.36 -13.51
CA VAL A 6 0.33 2.20 -14.38
C VAL A 6 1.81 1.79 -14.25
N LEU A 7 2.75 2.73 -14.15
CA LEU A 7 4.17 2.40 -13.94
C LEU A 7 4.46 1.89 -12.52
N ALA A 8 3.71 2.36 -11.51
CA ALA A 8 3.79 1.82 -10.16
C ALA A 8 3.29 0.37 -10.13
N PHE A 9 2.13 0.07 -10.73
CA PHE A 9 1.56 -1.28 -10.71
C PHE A 9 2.31 -2.31 -11.58
N GLY A 10 2.83 -1.90 -12.76
CA GLY A 10 3.55 -2.80 -13.67
C GLY A 10 4.85 -3.39 -13.12
N LYS A 11 5.49 -2.72 -12.13
CA LYS A 11 6.67 -3.23 -11.43
C LYS A 11 6.35 -4.00 -10.14
N TRP A 12 5.12 -3.92 -9.63
CA TRP A 12 4.68 -4.55 -8.39
C TRP A 12 4.34 -6.05 -8.55
N THR A 13 3.83 -6.47 -9.71
CA THR A 13 3.56 -7.90 -10.00
C THR A 13 4.84 -8.72 -10.16
N LYS A 14 5.96 -8.08 -10.52
CA LYS A 14 7.30 -8.70 -10.57
C LYS A 14 7.93 -8.94 -9.18
N PHE A 15 7.35 -8.34 -8.14
CA PHE A 15 7.72 -8.53 -6.73
C PHE A 15 6.84 -9.57 -6.02
N ARG A 16 6.19 -10.46 -6.78
CA ARG A 16 5.92 -11.81 -6.31
C ARG A 16 7.29 -12.40 -6.01
N PHE A 17 7.62 -12.40 -4.71
CA PHE A 17 8.76 -13.02 -4.04
C PHE A 17 9.57 -13.88 -5.01
N ARG A 18 10.89 -13.67 -5.09
CA ARG A 18 11.85 -14.66 -5.62
C ARG A 18 11.81 -15.96 -4.79
N ARG A 19 10.62 -16.53 -4.54
CA ARG A 19 10.37 -17.94 -4.25
C ARG A 19 10.97 -18.82 -5.34
N LYS A 20 11.13 -18.33 -6.59
CA LYS A 20 11.87 -19.05 -7.64
C LYS A 20 13.39 -19.13 -7.41
N ARG A 21 13.98 -18.34 -6.49
CA ARG A 21 15.40 -18.50 -6.10
C ARG A 21 15.58 -19.11 -4.71
N ILE A 22 14.52 -19.10 -3.89
CA ILE A 22 14.50 -19.72 -2.55
C ILE A 22 13.88 -21.13 -2.57
N GLY A 23 13.22 -21.52 -3.66
CA GLY A 23 12.64 -22.84 -3.85
C GLY A 23 12.91 -23.36 -5.25
N LEU A 24 14.10 -23.92 -5.46
CA LEU A 24 14.34 -25.09 -6.33
C LEU A 24 15.74 -25.72 -6.18
N HIS A 25 16.47 -25.45 -5.09
CA HIS A 25 17.56 -26.31 -4.61
C HIS A 25 17.23 -26.78 -3.18
N ALA A 26 16.07 -27.42 -3.04
CA ALA A 26 15.67 -28.10 -1.83
C ALA A 26 16.39 -29.45 -1.75
N VAL A 27 17.66 -29.43 -1.31
CA VAL A 27 18.31 -30.54 -0.59
C VAL A 27 19.27 -30.04 0.50
N ASN A 28 19.82 -28.81 0.42
CA ASN A 28 20.72 -28.26 1.45
C ASN A 28 20.31 -26.85 1.89
N LEU A 29 19.21 -26.70 2.64
CA LEU A 29 19.01 -25.45 3.38
C LEU A 29 20.04 -25.41 4.52
N SER A 30 21.10 -24.63 4.34
CA SER A 30 22.06 -24.37 5.40
C SER A 30 21.34 -23.78 6.62
N VAL A 31 21.70 -24.26 7.81
CA VAL A 31 21.16 -23.82 9.12
C VAL A 31 21.18 -22.28 9.25
N VAL A 32 22.11 -21.62 8.55
CA VAL A 32 22.23 -20.16 8.42
C VAL A 32 20.97 -19.48 7.89
N ILE A 33 20.41 -19.98 6.78
CA ILE A 33 19.20 -19.40 6.16
C ILE A 33 18.02 -19.55 7.11
N ILE A 34 17.90 -20.71 7.78
CA ILE A 34 16.82 -20.98 8.73
C ILE A 34 16.92 -20.06 9.97
N ARG A 35 18.13 -19.83 10.49
CA ARG A 35 18.32 -18.96 11.67
C ARG A 35 18.00 -17.49 11.38
N VAL A 36 18.51 -16.94 10.27
CA VAL A 36 18.19 -15.56 9.88
C VAL A 36 16.70 -15.41 9.56
N THR A 37 16.11 -16.40 8.90
CA THR A 37 14.67 -16.34 8.58
C THR A 37 13.81 -16.29 9.83
N ILE A 38 14.17 -16.95 10.94
CA ILE A 38 13.43 -16.85 12.22
C ILE A 38 13.56 -15.46 12.84
N GLU A 39 14.78 -14.89 12.92
CA GLU A 39 15.04 -13.57 13.52
C GLU A 39 14.27 -12.44 12.81
N VAL A 40 14.12 -12.53 11.49
CA VAL A 40 13.51 -11.48 10.66
C VAL A 40 12.02 -11.76 10.36
N TRP A 41 11.52 -12.97 10.61
CA TRP A 41 10.19 -13.41 10.20
C TRP A 41 9.07 -12.47 10.65
N GLY A 42 9.07 -12.08 11.92
CA GLY A 42 8.03 -11.23 12.49
C GLY A 42 7.95 -9.86 11.82
N LEU A 43 9.10 -9.27 11.51
CA LEU A 43 9.17 -7.98 10.81
C LEU A 43 8.71 -8.14 9.35
N MET A 44 9.20 -9.15 8.64
CA MET A 44 8.85 -9.42 7.24
C MET A 44 7.37 -9.74 7.03
N ARG A 45 6.77 -10.51 7.95
CA ARG A 45 5.34 -10.80 7.93
C ARG A 45 4.54 -9.51 8.07
N ARG A 46 4.92 -8.65 9.01
CA ARG A 46 4.22 -7.38 9.26
C ARG A 46 4.31 -6.43 8.06
N VAL A 47 5.49 -6.30 7.47
CA VAL A 47 5.70 -5.57 6.22
C VAL A 47 4.79 -6.11 5.11
N SER A 48 4.72 -7.43 4.94
CA SER A 48 3.86 -8.05 3.93
C SER A 48 2.38 -7.78 4.14
N CYS A 49 1.90 -7.74 5.39
CA CYS A 49 0.52 -7.36 5.71
C CYS A 49 0.23 -5.91 5.35
N LEU A 50 1.12 -4.98 5.74
CA LEU A 50 0.97 -3.55 5.43
C LEU A 50 1.05 -3.27 3.92
N ARG A 51 1.89 -4.03 3.22
CA ARG A 51 1.95 -4.00 1.75
C ARG A 51 0.63 -4.44 1.13
N ALA A 52 0.03 -5.52 1.62
CA ALA A 52 -1.26 -5.99 1.13
C ALA A 52 -2.38 -4.98 1.41
N GLU A 53 -2.35 -4.33 2.58
CA GLU A 53 -3.23 -3.21 2.94
C GLU A 53 -3.12 -2.07 1.91
N ALA A 54 -1.89 -1.61 1.63
CA ALA A 54 -1.65 -0.54 0.66
C ALA A 54 -2.05 -0.92 -0.78
N LEU A 55 -1.80 -2.16 -1.19
CA LEU A 55 -2.24 -2.66 -2.49
C LEU A 55 -3.74 -2.67 -2.65
N ARG A 56 -4.47 -3.18 -1.65
CA ARG A 56 -5.93 -3.22 -1.69
C ARG A 56 -6.51 -1.82 -1.84
N LEU A 57 -5.96 -0.85 -1.10
CA LEU A 57 -6.38 0.54 -1.22
C LEU A 57 -6.13 1.07 -2.65
N CYS A 58 -4.91 0.91 -3.16
CA CYS A 58 -4.56 1.38 -4.51
C CYS A 58 -5.41 0.70 -5.61
N SER A 59 -5.70 -0.59 -5.47
CA SER A 59 -6.59 -1.30 -6.40
C SER A 59 -8.01 -0.75 -6.35
N ALA A 60 -8.57 -0.50 -5.16
CA ALA A 60 -9.90 0.08 -5.03
C ALA A 60 -9.98 1.51 -5.62
N LEU A 61 -8.93 2.32 -5.42
CA LEU A 61 -8.81 3.64 -6.04
C LEU A 61 -8.75 3.55 -7.58
N GLN A 62 -7.97 2.61 -8.11
CA GLN A 62 -7.87 2.38 -9.55
C GLN A 62 -9.21 1.94 -10.13
N GLU A 63 -9.87 0.97 -9.52
CA GLU A 63 -11.20 0.51 -9.95
C GLU A 63 -12.19 1.67 -9.98
N ALA A 64 -12.22 2.49 -8.92
CA ALA A 64 -13.10 3.64 -8.84
C ALA A 64 -12.86 4.66 -9.98
N SER A 65 -11.60 4.92 -10.32
CA SER A 65 -11.26 5.82 -11.43
C SER A 65 -11.73 5.32 -12.80
N CYS A 66 -11.96 4.02 -12.94
CA CYS A 66 -12.42 3.39 -14.19
C CYS A 66 -13.94 3.19 -14.24
N VAL A 67 -14.67 3.48 -13.15
CA VAL A 67 -16.13 3.35 -13.11
C VAL A 67 -16.76 4.35 -14.09
N GLY A 68 -17.58 3.82 -15.01
CA GLY A 68 -18.28 4.63 -16.00
C GLY A 68 -17.54 4.79 -17.34
N ALA A 69 -16.30 4.28 -17.47
CA ALA A 69 -15.53 4.31 -18.71
C ALA A 69 -16.18 3.55 -19.84
N GLU A 70 -16.44 2.28 -19.58
CA GLU A 70 -17.02 1.38 -20.58
C GLU A 70 -18.41 1.83 -21.04
N PRO A 71 -19.38 2.15 -20.16
CA PRO A 71 -20.70 2.58 -20.63
C PRO A 71 -20.66 3.93 -21.37
N ALA A 72 -19.83 4.89 -20.92
CA ALA A 72 -19.70 6.16 -21.63
C ALA A 72 -19.05 6.00 -23.01
N TRP A 73 -18.11 5.05 -23.15
CA TRP A 73 -17.53 4.70 -24.42
C TRP A 73 -18.53 4.00 -25.34
N ALA A 74 -19.32 3.07 -24.81
CA ALA A 74 -20.38 2.39 -25.54
C ALA A 74 -21.46 3.37 -26.05
N GLU A 75 -21.86 4.34 -25.23
CA GLU A 75 -22.80 5.40 -25.60
C GLU A 75 -22.27 6.25 -26.76
N LEU A 76 -20.99 6.63 -26.72
CA LEU A 76 -20.34 7.37 -27.79
C LEU A 76 -20.25 6.56 -29.09
N LEU A 77 -19.93 5.27 -29.00
CA LEU A 77 -19.90 4.37 -30.17
C LEU A 77 -21.29 4.18 -30.77
N ALA A 78 -22.32 4.02 -29.94
CA ALA A 78 -23.71 3.92 -30.40
C ALA A 78 -24.14 5.21 -31.12
N ALA A 79 -23.88 6.37 -30.53
CA ALA A 79 -24.21 7.65 -31.16
C ALA A 79 -23.48 7.87 -32.50
N ALA A 80 -22.22 7.41 -32.60
CA ALA A 80 -21.46 7.46 -33.84
C ALA A 80 -22.02 6.50 -34.91
N ALA A 81 -22.45 5.29 -34.50
CA ALA A 81 -23.06 4.31 -35.39
C ALA A 81 -24.41 4.79 -35.94
N ASP A 82 -25.19 5.47 -35.11
CA ASP A 82 -26.48 6.08 -35.46
C ASP A 82 -26.35 7.38 -36.28
N ARG A 83 -25.11 7.76 -36.65
CA ARG A 83 -24.78 8.95 -37.45
C ARG A 83 -25.30 10.26 -36.84
N HIS A 84 -25.24 10.38 -35.53
CA HIS A 84 -25.50 11.66 -34.87
C HIS A 84 -24.56 12.77 -35.37
N ASP A 85 -25.02 14.01 -35.24
CA ASP A 85 -24.25 15.20 -35.56
C ASP A 85 -23.00 15.34 -34.69
N LEU A 86 -21.98 16.02 -35.23
CA LEU A 86 -20.68 16.18 -34.58
C LEU A 86 -20.81 16.84 -33.20
N ASP A 87 -21.72 17.80 -33.04
CA ASP A 87 -21.91 18.52 -31.77
C ASP A 87 -22.47 17.60 -30.68
N THR A 88 -23.31 16.64 -31.03
CA THR A 88 -23.77 15.60 -30.09
C THR A 88 -22.62 14.68 -29.69
N LEU A 89 -21.79 14.24 -30.63
CA LEU A 89 -20.61 13.41 -30.31
C LEU A 89 -19.61 14.15 -29.42
N LEU A 90 -19.35 15.44 -29.70
CA LEU A 90 -18.47 16.28 -28.89
C LEU A 90 -19.01 16.48 -27.48
N ARG A 91 -20.32 16.72 -27.32
CA ARG A 91 -20.96 16.85 -26.00
C ARG A 91 -20.86 15.56 -25.19
N LEU A 92 -21.16 14.40 -25.79
CA LEU A 92 -21.04 13.11 -25.13
C LEU A 92 -19.59 12.84 -24.70
N HIS A 93 -18.63 13.15 -25.57
CA HIS A 93 -17.22 13.00 -25.26
C HIS A 93 -16.78 13.91 -24.09
N HIS A 94 -17.18 15.18 -24.11
CA HIS A 94 -16.84 16.13 -23.06
C HIS A 94 -17.43 15.71 -21.71
N ASN A 95 -18.71 15.33 -21.69
CA ASN A 95 -19.38 14.82 -20.48
C ASN A 95 -18.70 13.56 -19.94
N ALA A 96 -18.28 12.65 -20.83
CA ALA A 96 -17.55 11.46 -20.43
C ALA A 96 -16.21 11.82 -19.79
N LEU A 97 -15.43 12.71 -20.41
CA LEU A 97 -14.14 13.18 -19.87
C LEU A 97 -14.28 13.90 -18.54
N ASP A 98 -15.31 14.74 -18.39
CA ASP A 98 -15.57 15.50 -17.17
C ASP A 98 -15.87 14.55 -15.99
N ARG A 99 -16.81 13.63 -16.19
CA ARG A 99 -17.15 12.60 -15.20
C ARG A 99 -15.96 11.71 -14.84
N HIS A 100 -15.15 11.33 -15.83
CA HIS A 100 -13.92 10.56 -15.58
C HIS A 100 -12.89 11.33 -14.77
N SER A 101 -12.76 12.62 -15.04
CA SER A 101 -11.82 13.47 -14.33
C SER A 101 -12.20 13.56 -12.85
N ILE A 102 -13.50 13.61 -12.54
CA ILE A 102 -14.02 13.59 -11.17
C ILE A 102 -13.75 12.23 -10.50
N HIS A 103 -14.10 11.11 -11.14
CA HIS A 103 -13.87 9.77 -10.59
C HIS A 103 -12.39 9.43 -10.39
N ALA A 104 -11.52 9.95 -11.26
CA ALA A 104 -10.07 9.84 -11.11
C ALA A 104 -9.47 10.87 -10.13
N MET A 105 -10.29 11.74 -9.55
CA MET A 105 -9.89 12.84 -8.64
C MET A 105 -8.85 13.79 -9.26
N ILE A 106 -8.87 13.98 -10.58
CA ILE A 106 -7.99 14.91 -11.29
C ILE A 106 -8.72 16.18 -11.75
N HIS A 107 -10.00 16.29 -11.44
CA HIS A 107 -10.84 17.43 -11.78
C HIS A 107 -10.62 18.62 -10.83
N HIS A 108 -10.89 19.83 -11.29
CA HIS A 108 -10.71 21.05 -10.49
C HIS A 108 -11.58 21.06 -9.23
N THR A 109 -12.79 20.46 -9.28
CA THR A 109 -13.66 20.30 -8.10
C THR A 109 -13.10 19.34 -7.05
N THR A 110 -12.14 18.50 -7.40
CA THR A 110 -11.52 17.49 -6.53
C THR A 110 -10.11 17.86 -6.07
N GLN A 111 -9.70 19.12 -6.23
CA GLN A 111 -8.32 19.56 -5.98
C GLN A 111 -7.86 19.30 -4.54
N GLU A 112 -8.73 19.47 -3.54
CA GLU A 112 -8.39 19.14 -2.15
C GLU A 112 -8.11 17.64 -1.96
N LEU A 113 -8.88 16.77 -2.62
CA LEU A 113 -8.71 15.31 -2.57
C LEU A 113 -7.37 14.87 -3.18
N GLN A 114 -6.85 15.61 -4.16
CA GLN A 114 -5.55 15.31 -4.78
C GLN A 114 -4.41 15.36 -3.78
N SER A 115 -4.44 16.32 -2.84
CA SER A 115 -3.41 16.43 -1.79
C SER A 115 -3.43 15.19 -0.87
N TYR A 116 -4.61 14.79 -0.41
CA TYR A 116 -4.76 13.61 0.44
C TYR A 116 -4.38 12.32 -0.28
N LEU A 117 -4.79 12.18 -1.54
CA LEU A 117 -4.39 11.05 -2.39
C LEU A 117 -2.87 11.02 -2.58
N GLY A 118 -2.26 12.18 -2.84
CA GLY A 118 -0.81 12.33 -2.96
C GLY A 118 -0.07 11.85 -1.73
N ASN A 119 -0.53 12.22 -0.54
CA ASN A 119 0.05 11.78 0.73
C ASN A 119 0.00 10.25 0.88
N VAL A 120 -1.14 9.63 0.60
CA VAL A 120 -1.29 8.17 0.67
C VAL A 120 -0.39 7.43 -0.33
N LEU A 121 -0.30 7.94 -1.56
CA LEU A 121 0.56 7.36 -2.60
C LEU A 121 2.05 7.53 -2.25
N ASN A 122 2.44 8.68 -1.71
CA ASN A 122 3.80 8.93 -1.24
C ASN A 122 4.18 7.98 -0.10
N GLU A 123 3.29 7.75 0.87
CA GLU A 123 3.53 6.76 1.92
C GLU A 123 3.64 5.34 1.36
N THR A 124 2.84 5.00 0.35
CA THR A 124 2.94 3.70 -0.33
C THR A 124 4.31 3.52 -1.01
N LEU A 125 4.85 4.59 -1.61
CA LEU A 125 6.21 4.59 -2.16
C LEU A 125 7.28 4.53 -1.06
N ALA A 126 7.06 5.19 0.07
CA ALA A 126 7.95 5.11 1.22
C ALA A 126 8.05 3.68 1.78
N LEU A 127 6.93 2.95 1.85
CA LEU A 127 6.94 1.53 2.23
C LEU A 127 7.80 0.69 1.27
N ARG A 128 7.70 0.94 -0.03
CA ARG A 128 8.53 0.24 -1.02
C ARG A 128 10.02 0.54 -0.82
N SER A 129 10.37 1.79 -0.55
CA SER A 129 11.75 2.18 -0.22
C SER A 129 12.23 1.47 1.04
N PHE A 130 11.40 1.46 2.09
CA PHE A 130 11.66 0.73 3.33
C PHE A 130 11.90 -0.77 3.09
N GLU A 131 11.05 -1.43 2.29
CA GLU A 131 11.21 -2.84 1.91
C GLU A 131 12.55 -3.08 1.23
N SER A 132 12.95 -2.20 0.30
CA SER A 132 14.23 -2.34 -0.40
C SER A 132 15.41 -2.28 0.57
N THR A 133 15.42 -1.30 1.48
CA THR A 133 16.49 -1.15 2.47
C THR A 133 16.52 -2.32 3.46
N LEU A 134 15.35 -2.78 3.91
CA LEU A 134 15.23 -3.95 4.78
C LEU A 134 15.78 -5.21 4.10
N HIS A 135 15.36 -5.50 2.87
CA HIS A 135 15.84 -6.66 2.12
C HIS A 135 17.36 -6.60 1.88
N ASN A 136 17.89 -5.43 1.52
CA ASN A 136 19.33 -5.26 1.33
C ASN A 136 20.09 -5.56 2.63
N GLY A 137 19.63 -5.03 3.78
CA GLY A 137 20.24 -5.32 5.08
C GLY A 137 20.19 -6.81 5.45
N ILE A 138 19.08 -7.49 5.17
CA ILE A 138 18.94 -8.94 5.41
C ILE A 138 19.89 -9.74 4.49
N ASN A 139 19.98 -9.38 3.20
CA ASN A 139 20.85 -10.08 2.26
C ASN A 139 22.32 -9.93 2.64
N VAL A 140 22.74 -8.72 3.04
CA VAL A 140 24.11 -8.48 3.52
C VAL A 140 24.44 -9.35 4.74
N GLU A 141 23.50 -9.51 5.67
CA GLU A 141 23.69 -10.39 6.83
C GLU A 141 23.71 -11.88 6.45
N LEU A 142 22.85 -12.31 5.53
CA LEU A 142 22.84 -13.67 5.01
C LEU A 142 24.19 -14.03 4.37
N GLU A 143 24.67 -13.18 3.46
CA GLU A 143 25.97 -13.36 2.81
C GLU A 143 27.12 -13.35 3.82
N ARG A 144 27.05 -12.51 4.86
CA ARG A 144 28.06 -12.47 5.93
C ARG A 144 28.12 -13.80 6.69
N ARG A 145 26.97 -14.35 7.09
CA ARG A 145 26.92 -15.64 7.81
C ARG A 145 27.34 -16.79 6.91
N GLU A 146 27.01 -16.75 5.63
CA GLU A 146 27.46 -17.75 4.65
C GLU A 146 29.00 -17.74 4.51
N ARG A 147 29.62 -16.57 4.38
CA ARG A 147 31.09 -16.43 4.36
C ARG A 147 31.76 -16.99 5.62
N ILE A 148 31.14 -16.81 6.79
CA ILE A 148 31.67 -17.36 8.04
C ILE A 148 31.63 -18.89 8.05
N GLU A 149 30.53 -19.49 7.58
CA GLU A 149 30.44 -20.95 7.50
C GLU A 149 31.40 -21.54 6.46
N GLN A 150 31.59 -20.87 5.31
CA GLN A 150 32.61 -21.25 4.32
C GLN A 150 34.02 -21.20 4.93
N MET A 151 34.37 -20.10 5.62
CA MET A 151 35.65 -19.96 6.30
C MET A 151 35.87 -21.06 7.34
N LYS A 152 34.86 -21.40 8.14
CA LYS A 152 34.93 -22.50 9.10
C LYS A 152 35.20 -23.83 8.41
N ALA A 153 34.46 -24.13 7.34
CA ALA A 153 34.62 -25.37 6.58
C ALA A 153 36.04 -25.49 5.98
N GLU A 154 36.57 -24.41 5.42
CA GLU A 154 37.93 -24.36 4.88
C GLU A 154 39.01 -24.59 5.95
N ARG A 155 38.88 -23.96 7.12
CA ARG A 155 39.82 -24.15 8.24
C ARG A 155 39.77 -25.56 8.78
N VAL A 156 38.58 -26.14 8.93
CA VAL A 156 38.41 -27.55 9.33
C VAL A 156 39.05 -28.49 8.31
N ALA A 157 38.90 -28.23 7.01
CA ALA A 157 39.53 -29.02 5.96
C ALA A 157 41.07 -28.95 5.99
N ARG A 158 41.64 -27.83 6.48
CA ARG A 158 43.09 -27.67 6.72
C ARG A 158 43.56 -28.24 8.06
N GLY A 159 42.67 -28.80 8.89
CA GLY A 159 42.98 -29.28 10.23
C GLY A 159 43.22 -28.16 11.26
N GLU A 160 42.86 -26.92 10.92
CA GLU A 160 42.96 -25.75 11.80
C GLU A 160 41.70 -25.62 12.67
N TYR A 161 41.81 -24.85 13.76
CA TYR A 161 40.63 -24.47 14.54
C TYR A 161 39.60 -23.74 13.66
N ALA A 162 38.39 -24.30 13.59
CA ALA A 162 37.31 -23.81 12.73
C ALA A 162 36.96 -22.33 13.00
N PHE A 163 37.01 -21.92 14.26
CA PHE A 163 36.56 -20.61 14.70
C PHE A 163 37.36 -20.17 15.92
N THR A 164 38.05 -19.03 15.83
CA THR A 164 38.88 -18.52 16.94
C THR A 164 38.07 -17.65 17.89
N ALA A 165 38.58 -17.41 19.10
CA ALA A 165 37.94 -16.51 20.06
C ALA A 165 37.82 -15.06 19.54
N ALA A 166 38.77 -14.62 18.70
CA ALA A 166 38.71 -13.32 18.04
C ALA A 166 37.59 -13.28 16.99
N ASP A 167 37.44 -14.34 16.19
CA ASP A 167 36.34 -14.47 15.22
C ASP A 167 34.97 -14.49 15.92
N GLU A 168 34.88 -15.14 17.08
CA GLU A 168 33.66 -15.20 17.88
C GLU A 168 33.28 -13.84 18.47
N ALA A 169 34.26 -13.10 19.02
CA ALA A 169 34.04 -11.74 19.50
C ALA A 169 33.56 -10.81 18.36
N GLN A 170 34.17 -10.91 17.18
CA GLN A 170 33.78 -10.14 16.01
C GLN A 170 32.38 -10.50 15.50
N ASP A 171 32.04 -11.80 15.41
CA ASP A 171 30.71 -12.25 14.99
C ASP A 171 29.63 -11.80 15.99
N LYS A 172 29.92 -11.87 17.29
CA LYS A 172 29.00 -11.39 18.33
C LYS A 172 28.69 -9.90 18.18
N GLU A 173 29.70 -9.08 17.93
CA GLU A 173 29.50 -7.64 17.70
C GLU A 173 28.72 -7.36 16.41
N LYS A 174 29.04 -8.04 15.31
CA LYS A 174 28.29 -7.89 14.05
C LYS A 174 26.82 -8.32 14.19
N ARG A 175 26.55 -9.42 14.92
CA ARG A 175 25.19 -9.83 15.25
C ARG A 175 24.47 -8.77 16.07
N LYS A 176 25.12 -8.16 17.07
CA LYS A 176 24.52 -7.08 17.86
C LYS A 176 24.12 -5.89 16.98
N ILE A 177 24.98 -5.47 16.06
CA ILE A 177 24.68 -4.41 15.08
C ILE A 177 23.47 -4.80 14.22
N PHE A 178 23.39 -6.04 13.75
CA PHE A 178 22.24 -6.51 12.98
C PHE A 178 20.93 -6.51 13.79
N HIS A 179 20.96 -6.91 15.06
CA HIS A 179 19.79 -6.83 15.93
C HIS A 179 19.35 -5.38 16.18
N GLN A 180 20.29 -4.46 16.34
CA GLN A 180 20.00 -3.02 16.44
C GLN A 180 19.38 -2.49 15.14
N PHE A 181 19.88 -2.91 13.98
CA PHE A 181 19.28 -2.60 12.68
C PHE A 181 17.83 -3.08 12.60
N LEU A 182 17.54 -4.34 12.96
CA LEU A 182 16.17 -4.87 12.95
C LEU A 182 15.25 -4.12 13.93
N ALA A 183 15.74 -3.78 15.12
CA ALA A 183 14.99 -3.01 16.10
C ALA A 183 14.65 -1.60 15.57
N SER A 184 15.62 -0.91 14.96
CA SER A 184 15.40 0.37 14.28
C SER A 184 14.38 0.23 13.16
N ARG A 185 14.53 -0.74 12.25
CA ARG A 185 13.56 -0.96 11.15
C ARG A 185 12.16 -1.25 11.67
N LYS A 186 12.03 -1.97 12.78
CA LYS A 186 10.74 -2.23 13.43
C LYS A 186 10.11 -0.95 13.98
N ALA A 187 10.90 -0.06 14.58
CA ALA A 187 10.43 1.24 15.05
C ALA A 187 9.97 2.13 13.88
N ASP A 188 10.78 2.24 12.82
CA ASP A 188 10.45 2.99 11.61
C ASP A 188 9.14 2.48 10.98
N LEU A 189 8.96 1.15 10.90
CA LEU A 189 7.73 0.55 10.38
C LEU A 189 6.50 0.87 11.24
N ASN A 190 6.65 0.96 12.56
CA ASN A 190 5.55 1.37 13.44
C ASN A 190 5.14 2.82 13.19
N VAL A 191 6.11 3.72 13.00
CA VAL A 191 5.86 5.12 12.68
C VAL A 191 5.16 5.21 11.33
N TRP A 192 5.74 4.58 10.30
CA TRP A 192 5.14 4.52 8.97
C TRP A 192 3.70 4.01 9.00
N ALA A 193 3.42 2.91 9.71
CA ALA A 193 2.08 2.35 9.78
C ALA A 193 1.06 3.31 10.42
N ARG A 194 1.47 4.12 11.41
CA ARG A 194 0.61 5.14 12.01
C ARG A 194 0.36 6.29 11.03
N THR A 195 1.41 6.80 10.39
CA THR A 195 1.32 7.88 9.41
C THR A 195 0.44 7.48 8.22
N TYR A 196 0.71 6.32 7.64
CA TYR A 196 -0.06 5.77 6.52
C TYR A 196 -1.55 5.68 6.85
N ARG A 197 -1.88 5.08 8.00
CA ARG A 197 -3.28 4.96 8.43
C ARG A 197 -3.94 6.31 8.68
N GLY A 198 -3.23 7.27 9.28
CA GLY A 198 -3.73 8.63 9.45
C GLY A 198 -4.08 9.30 8.11
N HIS A 199 -3.21 9.18 7.11
CA HIS A 199 -3.48 9.68 5.77
C HIS A 199 -4.67 8.99 5.10
N VAL A 200 -4.77 7.66 5.21
CA VAL A 200 -5.89 6.89 4.65
C VAL A 200 -7.21 7.25 5.33
N THR A 201 -7.25 7.32 6.66
CA THR A 201 -8.45 7.73 7.40
C THR A 201 -8.91 9.13 6.99
N THR A 202 -7.97 10.07 6.87
CA THR A 202 -8.29 11.44 6.43
C THR A 202 -8.87 11.46 5.02
N LEU A 203 -8.28 10.70 4.09
CA LEU A 203 -8.78 10.57 2.73
C LEU A 203 -10.21 9.99 2.70
N ILE A 204 -10.47 8.92 3.45
CA ILE A 204 -11.79 8.29 3.53
C ILE A 204 -12.84 9.28 4.06
N LEU A 205 -12.53 10.02 5.12
CA LEU A 205 -13.43 11.03 5.68
C LEU A 205 -13.77 12.10 4.64
N LYS A 206 -12.77 12.61 3.93
CA LYS A 206 -12.96 13.64 2.91
C LYS A 206 -13.76 13.13 1.72
N LEU A 207 -13.57 11.87 1.31
CA LEU A 207 -14.38 11.22 0.28
C LEU A 207 -15.85 11.06 0.73
N ALA A 208 -16.09 10.70 1.99
CA ALA A 208 -17.44 10.50 2.52
C ALA A 208 -18.27 11.80 2.62
N LEU A 209 -17.59 12.94 2.78
CA LEU A 209 -18.18 14.28 2.86
C LEU A 209 -18.29 14.99 1.50
N HIS A 210 -17.73 14.40 0.44
CA HIS A 210 -17.77 14.99 -0.90
C HIS A 210 -19.19 15.00 -1.48
N THR A 211 -19.55 15.98 -2.31
CA THR A 211 -20.89 16.09 -2.91
C THR A 211 -21.22 14.93 -3.86
N GLU A 212 -20.23 14.48 -4.63
CA GLU A 212 -20.34 13.37 -5.58
C GLU A 212 -20.61 12.01 -4.90
N VAL A 213 -21.74 11.40 -5.25
CA VAL A 213 -22.20 10.10 -4.71
C VAL A 213 -21.23 8.95 -5.03
N SER A 214 -20.59 8.99 -6.20
CA SER A 214 -19.61 7.97 -6.60
C SER A 214 -18.38 7.97 -5.69
N LEU A 215 -17.91 9.14 -5.27
CA LEU A 215 -16.80 9.29 -4.33
C LEU A 215 -17.20 8.93 -2.89
N GLN A 216 -18.43 9.22 -2.48
CA GLN A 216 -18.97 8.72 -1.21
C GLN A 216 -19.05 7.18 -1.19
N THR A 217 -19.48 6.58 -2.29
CA THR A 217 -19.53 5.11 -2.45
C THR A 217 -18.14 4.50 -2.38
N LEU A 218 -17.14 5.17 -2.96
CA LEU A 218 -15.74 4.79 -2.83
C LEU A 218 -15.28 4.81 -1.37
N ALA A 219 -15.60 5.85 -0.60
CA ALA A 219 -15.28 5.89 0.83
C ALA A 219 -15.79 4.65 1.57
N PHE A 220 -17.04 4.25 1.30
CA PHE A 220 -17.63 3.05 1.90
C PHE A 220 -16.89 1.76 1.49
N ARG A 221 -16.47 1.64 0.22
CA ARG A 221 -15.69 0.49 -0.26
C ARG A 221 -14.31 0.41 0.38
N LEU A 222 -13.66 1.56 0.60
CA LEU A 222 -12.36 1.64 1.28
C LEU A 222 -12.47 1.33 2.78
N ASP A 223 -13.62 1.66 3.39
CA ASP A 223 -13.90 1.50 4.82
C ASP A 223 -14.56 0.15 5.20
N TYR A 224 -14.69 -0.79 4.26
CA TYR A 224 -15.45 -2.06 4.39
C TYR A 224 -15.04 -2.99 5.56
N SER A 225 -14.06 -2.63 6.40
CA SER A 225 -13.62 -3.46 7.54
C SER A 225 -13.67 -2.77 8.90
N ASP A 226 -14.20 -1.52 9.01
CA ASP A 226 -14.10 -0.67 10.22
C ASP A 226 -12.66 -0.57 10.77
N PHE A 227 -11.68 -0.91 9.93
CA PHE A 227 -10.30 -1.14 10.35
C PHE A 227 -9.60 0.18 10.69
N TYR A 228 -10.02 1.26 10.05
CA TYR A 228 -9.51 2.61 10.24
C TYR A 228 -10.28 3.42 11.29
N LYS A 229 -11.43 2.91 11.77
CA LYS A 229 -12.27 3.56 12.81
C LYS A 229 -11.77 3.37 14.24
N ARG A 230 -10.95 2.34 14.48
CA ARG A 230 -10.52 1.94 15.84
C ARG A 230 -9.54 2.91 16.52
N GLY A 231 -9.15 3.99 15.85
CA GLY A 231 -8.19 4.97 16.37
C GLY A 231 -8.73 6.38 16.57
N ASP A 232 -9.97 6.68 16.16
CA ASP A 232 -10.49 8.05 16.17
C ASP A 232 -11.97 8.06 16.59
N ALA A 233 -12.27 8.69 17.74
CA ALA A 233 -13.61 8.72 18.34
C ALA A 233 -14.67 9.36 17.41
N LYS A 234 -14.24 10.15 16.43
CA LYS A 234 -15.10 10.77 15.40
C LYS A 234 -15.62 9.79 14.34
N LEU A 235 -15.03 8.60 14.24
CA LEU A 235 -15.50 7.52 13.36
C LEU A 235 -16.35 6.48 14.10
N HIS A 236 -16.58 6.64 15.41
CA HIS A 236 -17.35 5.67 16.21
C HIS A 236 -18.88 5.78 15.96
N GLU A 237 -19.31 6.79 15.21
CA GLU A 237 -20.69 6.88 14.72
C GLU A 237 -20.77 6.15 13.38
N PRO A 238 -21.57 5.07 13.29
CA PRO A 238 -21.63 4.28 12.08
C PRO A 238 -22.15 5.15 10.92
N LEU A 239 -21.36 5.25 9.84
CA LEU A 239 -21.67 5.83 8.53
C LEU A 239 -22.81 5.06 7.80
N THR A 240 -23.85 4.73 8.54
CA THR A 240 -25.06 4.08 8.07
C THR A 240 -25.99 5.13 7.51
N TYR A 241 -26.75 4.75 6.48
CA TYR A 241 -27.81 5.55 5.88
C TYR A 241 -28.80 6.13 6.93
N GLN A 242 -28.99 5.42 8.05
CA GLN A 242 -29.83 5.87 9.17
C GLN A 242 -29.25 7.11 9.89
N HIS A 243 -27.93 7.27 10.00
CA HIS A 243 -27.31 8.43 10.66
C HIS A 243 -27.34 9.70 9.79
N LYS A 244 -27.12 9.59 8.46
CA LYS A 244 -27.30 10.75 7.55
C LYS A 244 -28.73 11.31 7.63
N ARG A 245 -29.74 10.42 7.67
CA ARG A 245 -31.15 10.83 7.85
C ARG A 245 -31.42 11.48 9.20
N LEU A 246 -30.85 10.98 10.29
CA LEU A 246 -31.06 11.57 11.63
C LEU A 246 -30.42 12.96 11.77
N SER A 247 -29.26 13.20 11.16
CA SER A 247 -28.65 14.54 11.11
C SER A 247 -29.44 15.53 10.24
N GLU A 248 -30.01 15.09 9.12
CA GLU A 248 -30.91 15.92 8.31
C GLU A 248 -32.23 16.23 9.03
N ILE A 249 -32.77 15.29 9.81
CA ILE A 249 -33.98 15.52 10.63
C ILE A 249 -33.69 16.53 11.75
N GLY A 250 -32.50 16.48 12.38
CA GLY A 250 -32.08 17.46 13.38
C GLY A 250 -31.91 18.88 12.83
N LEU A 251 -31.36 19.02 11.62
CA LEU A 251 -31.22 20.30 10.91
C LEU A 251 -32.57 20.88 10.45
N ASN A 252 -33.52 20.03 10.05
CA ASN A 252 -34.86 20.47 9.66
C ASN A 252 -35.73 20.89 10.85
N LEU A 253 -35.58 20.24 12.01
CA LEU A 253 -36.26 20.67 13.24
C LEU A 253 -35.74 22.02 13.77
N ALA A 254 -34.46 22.33 13.54
CA ALA A 254 -33.88 23.64 13.88
C ALA A 254 -34.37 24.76 12.95
N LYS A 255 -34.66 24.46 11.68
CA LYS A 255 -35.23 25.43 10.72
C LYS A 255 -36.72 25.71 10.92
N VAL A 256 -37.46 24.80 11.55
CA VAL A 256 -38.91 24.95 11.81
C VAL A 256 -39.18 25.79 13.10
N ARG A 257 -38.15 26.16 13.86
CA ARG A 257 -38.25 26.99 15.08
C ARG A 257 -37.72 28.42 14.93
N LEU A 258 -37.57 28.91 13.70
CA LEU A 258 -37.39 30.34 13.37
C LEU A 258 -38.53 30.78 12.46
#